data_AF-A0A8T5HZR5-F1
#
_entry.id   AF-A0A8T5HZR5-F1
#
_cell.length_a   1.000
_cell.length_b   1.000
_cell.length_c   1.000
_cell.angle_alpha   90.00
_cell.angle_beta   90.00
_cell.angle_gamma   90.00
#
_symmetry.space_group_name_H-M   'P 1'
#
loop_
_entity.id
_entity.type
_entity.pdbx_description
1 polymer ?
#
loop_
_entity_poly.entity_id
_entity_poly.type
_entity_poly.pdbx_seq_one_letter_code
_entity_poly.pdbx_strand_id
1 'polypeptide(L)'
;MSSSQTSTFTDSALSDKVKEFLTRFKDKQGNYKYVDAIDAMMPKNAKYIVVDYNDLVTEPHIEIIFSENPDRIFDAFARAIKEALQTRFPEYAEKIKEEVRVRIANFPLERSLRQINAETIGNITSVSGMVVRASEVKPLAKELIFVCPDEHTTKIIQLKGMDAKIPIVCDNP
;
A
#
# COMPACT_ATOMS: atom_id res chain seq x y z
N MET A 1 3.04 13.76 -31.56
CA MET A 1 2.61 14.87 -30.69
C MET A 1 1.66 14.31 -29.65
N SER A 2 2.17 14.04 -28.44
CA SER A 2 1.38 14.01 -27.22
C SER A 2 2.34 14.35 -26.10
N SER A 3 2.09 15.47 -25.46
CA SER A 3 2.95 16.07 -24.45
C SER A 3 2.87 15.22 -23.19
N SER A 4 3.90 14.43 -22.91
CA SER A 4 4.09 13.77 -21.61
C SER A 4 4.30 14.86 -20.55
N GLN A 5 3.22 15.33 -19.94
CA GLN A 5 3.31 16.08 -18.68
C GLN A 5 3.68 15.07 -17.60
N THR A 6 4.98 14.87 -17.40
CA THR A 6 5.51 14.16 -16.24
C THR A 6 4.88 14.78 -15.01
N SER A 7 4.11 14.00 -14.27
CA SER A 7 3.36 14.47 -13.11
C SER A 7 4.33 14.84 -11.98
N THR A 8 4.74 16.12 -11.95
CA THR A 8 5.69 16.70 -10.99
C THR A 8 5.08 16.89 -9.59
N PHE A 9 4.36 15.90 -9.06
CA PHE A 9 3.95 15.92 -7.66
C PHE A 9 5.10 15.42 -6.81
N THR A 10 5.38 16.10 -5.69
CA THR A 10 6.18 15.51 -4.62
C THR A 10 5.37 14.42 -3.92
N ASP A 11 6.02 13.48 -3.24
CA ASP A 11 5.29 12.38 -2.59
C ASP A 11 4.32 12.87 -1.50
N SER A 12 4.64 14.00 -0.85
CA SER A 12 3.74 14.66 0.10
C SER A 12 2.51 15.23 -0.61
N ALA A 13 2.70 15.97 -1.71
CA ALA A 13 1.59 16.54 -2.47
C ALA A 13 0.67 15.45 -3.05
N LEU A 14 1.23 14.29 -3.44
CA LEU A 14 0.46 13.15 -3.87
C LEU A 14 -0.38 12.57 -2.72
N SER A 15 0.22 12.42 -1.53
CA SER A 15 -0.47 11.93 -0.34
C SER A 15 -1.62 12.85 0.06
N ASP A 16 -1.42 14.17 0.00
CA ASP A 16 -2.45 15.19 0.27
C ASP A 16 -3.63 15.09 -0.71
N LYS A 17 -3.35 14.92 -2.01
CA LYS A 17 -4.39 14.72 -3.02
C LYS A 17 -5.18 13.43 -2.78
N VAL A 18 -4.50 12.34 -2.45
CA VAL A 18 -5.15 11.07 -2.14
C VAL A 18 -6.02 11.19 -0.88
N LYS A 19 -5.55 11.93 0.12
CA LYS A 19 -6.33 12.24 1.33
C LYS A 19 -7.57 13.08 1.02
N GLU A 20 -7.46 14.07 0.14
CA GLU A 20 -8.61 14.84 -0.34
C GLU A 20 -9.63 13.92 -1.04
N PHE A 21 -9.16 13.04 -1.92
CA PHE A 21 -10.02 12.05 -2.59
C PHE A 21 -10.75 11.16 -1.56
N LEU A 22 -10.03 10.56 -0.61
CA LEU A 22 -10.62 9.67 0.41
C LEU A 22 -11.63 10.39 1.32
N THR A 23 -11.47 11.69 1.56
CA THR A 23 -12.35 12.46 2.44
C THR A 23 -13.53 13.10 1.72
N ARG A 24 -13.37 13.46 0.44
CA ARG A 24 -14.38 14.15 -0.36
C ARG A 24 -15.29 13.21 -1.13
N PHE A 25 -14.82 12.02 -1.49
CA PHE A 25 -15.58 11.09 -2.31
C PHE A 25 -16.91 10.69 -1.64
N LYS A 26 -18.01 10.83 -2.40
CA LYS A 26 -19.36 10.43 -1.99
C LYS A 26 -19.89 9.36 -2.91
N ASP A 27 -20.55 8.37 -2.33
CA ASP A 27 -21.28 7.38 -3.12
C ASP A 27 -22.55 7.98 -3.75
N LYS A 28 -23.24 7.17 -4.56
CA LYS A 28 -24.52 7.57 -5.19
C LYS A 28 -25.63 7.91 -4.18
N GLN A 29 -25.47 7.53 -2.91
CA GLN A 29 -26.41 7.77 -1.83
C GLN A 29 -26.03 9.02 -1.00
N GLY A 30 -24.90 9.66 -1.30
CA GLY A 30 -24.40 10.85 -0.62
C GLY A 30 -23.53 10.56 0.62
N ASN A 31 -23.21 9.29 0.90
CA ASN A 31 -22.41 8.87 2.05
C ASN A 31 -20.91 8.92 1.72
N TYR A 32 -20.09 9.22 2.73
CA TYR A 32 -18.64 9.24 2.60
C TYR A 32 -18.05 7.83 2.72
N LYS A 33 -18.22 7.03 1.66
CA LYS A 33 -17.82 5.60 1.58
C LYS A 33 -16.45 5.30 2.17
N TYR A 34 -15.42 6.09 1.83
CA TYR A 34 -14.04 5.82 2.26
C TYR A 34 -13.75 6.31 3.68
N VAL A 35 -14.41 7.38 4.13
CA VAL A 35 -14.37 7.83 5.52
C VAL A 35 -14.95 6.75 6.43
N ASP A 36 -16.13 6.22 6.09
CA ASP A 36 -16.78 5.16 6.85
C ASP A 36 -15.93 3.87 6.83
N ALA A 37 -15.28 3.57 5.71
CA ALA A 37 -14.37 2.44 5.60
C ALA A 37 -13.14 2.57 6.51
N ILE A 38 -12.56 3.78 6.61
CA ILE A 38 -11.44 4.07 7.51
C ILE A 38 -11.89 3.96 8.98
N ASP A 39 -13.06 4.50 9.32
CA ASP A 39 -13.59 4.44 10.69
C ASP A 39 -13.93 3.00 11.10
N ALA A 40 -14.37 2.17 10.15
CA ALA A 40 -14.60 0.75 10.37
C ALA A 40 -13.31 -0.08 10.53
N MET A 41 -12.11 0.47 10.28
CA MET A 41 -10.84 -0.26 10.42
C MET A 41 -10.58 -0.67 11.87
N MET A 42 -10.72 0.27 12.82
CA MET A 42 -10.50 0.01 14.24
C MET A 42 -11.40 -1.11 14.79
N PRO A 43 -12.74 -1.04 14.70
CA PRO A 43 -13.61 -2.07 15.29
C PRO A 43 -13.40 -3.45 14.65
N LYS A 44 -12.98 -3.50 13.38
CA LYS A 44 -12.69 -4.75 12.67
C LYS A 44 -11.24 -5.22 12.83
N ASN A 45 -10.39 -4.48 13.54
CA ASN A 45 -8.94 -4.69 13.56
C ASN A 45 -8.31 -4.82 12.16
N ALA A 46 -8.91 -4.17 11.16
CA ALA A 46 -8.47 -4.27 9.77
C ALA A 46 -7.34 -3.27 9.50
N LYS A 47 -6.26 -3.74 8.85
CA LYS A 47 -5.11 -2.91 8.49
C LYS A 47 -5.17 -2.40 7.04
N TYR A 48 -6.31 -2.56 6.38
CA TYR A 48 -6.49 -2.14 5.01
C TYR A 48 -7.89 -1.60 4.74
N ILE A 49 -7.99 -0.78 3.68
CA ILE A 49 -9.26 -0.41 3.06
C ILE A 49 -9.31 -0.92 1.62
N VAL A 50 -10.52 -1.09 1.10
CA VAL A 50 -10.76 -1.47 -0.29
C VAL A 50 -11.25 -0.25 -1.05
N VAL A 51 -10.54 0.12 -2.11
CA VAL A 51 -10.87 1.22 -3.02
C VAL A 51 -11.31 0.64 -4.36
N ASP A 52 -12.44 1.12 -4.88
CA ASP A 52 -12.93 0.71 -6.19
C ASP A 52 -12.17 1.47 -7.29
N TYR A 53 -11.69 0.77 -8.30
CA TYR A 53 -11.02 1.42 -9.43
C TYR A 53 -11.94 2.39 -10.17
N ASN A 54 -13.24 2.09 -10.29
CA ASN A 54 -14.19 2.98 -10.96
C ASN A 54 -14.31 4.34 -10.26
N ASP A 55 -14.16 4.35 -8.93
CA ASP A 55 -14.16 5.57 -8.14
C ASP A 55 -12.84 6.33 -8.33
N LEU A 56 -11.72 5.61 -8.42
CA LEU A 56 -10.39 6.19 -8.60
C LEU A 56 -10.22 6.89 -9.96
N VAL A 57 -10.81 6.35 -11.03
CA VAL A 57 -10.79 6.94 -12.39
C VAL A 57 -11.48 8.31 -12.44
N THR A 58 -12.35 8.62 -11.47
CA THR A 58 -12.96 9.95 -11.38
C THR A 58 -11.94 11.06 -11.07
N GLU A 59 -10.75 10.70 -10.59
CA GLU A 59 -9.63 11.60 -10.35
C GLU A 59 -8.47 11.35 -11.34
N PRO A 60 -8.40 12.12 -12.45
CA PRO A 60 -7.43 11.88 -13.54
C PRO A 60 -5.97 11.90 -13.09
N HIS A 61 -5.64 12.71 -12.08
CA HIS A 61 -4.28 12.79 -11.57
C HIS A 61 -3.83 11.50 -10.86
N ILE A 62 -4.74 10.87 -10.12
CA ILE A 62 -4.47 9.63 -9.41
C ILE A 62 -4.37 8.49 -10.42
N GLU A 63 -5.26 8.45 -11.42
CA GLU A 63 -5.27 7.44 -12.48
C GLU A 63 -3.97 7.42 -13.30
N ILE A 64 -3.46 8.59 -13.70
CA ILE A 64 -2.21 8.69 -14.48
C ILE A 64 -1.05 8.12 -13.68
N ILE A 65 -0.89 8.53 -12.41
CA ILE A 65 0.21 8.06 -11.56
C ILE A 65 0.05 6.57 -11.24
N PHE A 66 -1.18 6.09 -11.05
CA PHE A 66 -1.47 4.68 -10.84
C PHE A 66 -1.02 3.82 -12.02
N SER A 67 -1.14 4.34 -13.25
CA SER A 67 -0.72 3.65 -14.46
C SER A 67 0.80 3.73 -14.69
N GLU A 68 1.44 4.83 -14.32
CA GLU A 68 2.90 5.03 -14.50
C GLU A 68 3.73 4.33 -13.41
N ASN A 69 3.30 4.44 -12.15
CA ASN A 69 4.02 3.91 -11.00
C ASN A 69 3.02 3.51 -9.89
N PRO A 70 2.49 2.28 -9.95
CA PRO A 70 1.52 1.79 -8.98
C PRO A 70 2.07 1.75 -7.55
N ASP A 71 3.34 1.39 -7.36
CA ASP A 71 3.94 1.32 -6.02
C ASP A 71 3.93 2.68 -5.32
N ARG A 72 4.23 3.74 -6.07
CA ARG A 72 4.22 5.12 -5.56
C ARG A 72 2.84 5.55 -5.08
N ILE A 73 1.80 5.20 -5.82
CA ILE A 73 0.44 5.56 -5.41
C ILE A 73 -0.03 4.72 -4.22
N PHE A 74 0.34 3.44 -4.13
CA PHE A 74 0.07 2.60 -2.95
C PHE A 74 0.71 3.19 -1.68
N ASP A 75 1.96 3.65 -1.76
CA ASP A 75 2.65 4.30 -0.65
C ASP A 75 1.95 5.62 -0.26
N ALA A 76 1.48 6.40 -1.24
CA ALA A 76 0.71 7.63 -0.98
C ALA A 76 -0.63 7.35 -0.29
N PHE A 77 -1.36 6.30 -0.72
CA PHE A 77 -2.58 5.85 -0.03
C PHE A 77 -2.29 5.41 1.40
N ALA A 78 -1.24 4.63 1.64
CA ALA A 78 -0.88 4.19 2.98
C ALA A 78 -0.61 5.38 3.92
N ARG A 79 0.10 6.41 3.44
CA ARG A 79 0.34 7.66 4.17
C ARG A 79 -0.95 8.44 4.43
N ALA A 80 -1.77 8.64 3.40
CA ALA A 80 -3.04 9.36 3.53
C ALA A 80 -4.00 8.71 4.54
N ILE A 81 -4.13 7.37 4.49
CA ILE A 81 -4.95 6.61 5.44
C ILE A 81 -4.38 6.73 6.86
N LYS A 82 -3.05 6.63 7.01
CA LYS A 82 -2.39 6.78 8.31
C LYS A 82 -2.69 8.15 8.92
N GLU A 83 -2.58 9.23 8.15
CA GLU A 83 -2.89 10.57 8.65
C GLU A 83 -4.36 10.74 9.04
N ALA A 84 -5.28 10.18 8.24
CA ALA A 84 -6.70 10.16 8.55
C ALA A 84 -6.99 9.40 9.86
N LEU A 85 -6.35 8.23 10.04
CA LEU A 85 -6.44 7.45 11.26
C LEU A 85 -5.79 8.15 12.46
N GLN A 86 -4.65 8.81 12.29
CA GLN A 86 -3.96 9.52 13.37
C GLN A 86 -4.79 10.67 13.93
N THR A 87 -5.60 11.30 13.08
CA THR A 87 -6.51 12.39 13.48
C THR A 87 -7.67 11.89 14.34
N ARG A 88 -8.21 10.70 14.07
CA ARG A 88 -9.39 10.15 14.76
C ARG A 88 -9.04 9.18 15.88
N PHE A 89 -8.02 8.36 15.67
CA PHE A 89 -7.64 7.19 16.46
C PHE A 89 -6.11 7.08 16.59
N PRO A 90 -5.45 7.98 17.34
CA PRO A 90 -3.99 8.07 17.39
C PRO A 90 -3.32 6.80 17.92
N GLU A 91 -3.87 6.17 18.96
CA GLU A 91 -3.31 4.94 19.54
C GLU A 91 -3.32 3.77 18.56
N TYR A 92 -4.41 3.63 17.80
CA TYR A 92 -4.54 2.60 16.79
C TYR A 92 -3.59 2.85 15.62
N ALA A 93 -3.50 4.09 15.16
CA ALA A 93 -2.63 4.49 14.07
C ALA A 93 -1.15 4.19 14.35
N GLU A 94 -0.69 4.41 15.58
CA GLU A 94 0.71 4.11 15.96
C GLU A 94 0.97 2.60 15.96
N LYS A 95 0.00 1.80 16.42
CA LYS A 95 0.12 0.33 16.46
C LYS A 95 0.24 -0.29 15.07
N ILE A 96 -0.47 0.24 14.07
CA ILE A 96 -0.52 -0.33 12.71
C ILE A 96 0.31 0.45 11.68
N LYS A 97 1.15 1.39 12.12
CA LYS A 97 1.81 2.39 11.27
C LYS A 97 2.54 1.84 10.04
N GLU A 98 3.12 0.63 10.13
CA GLU A 98 3.89 -0.01 9.04
C GLU A 98 3.07 -1.02 8.23
N GLU A 99 1.84 -1.29 8.64
CA GLU A 99 1.00 -2.35 8.07
C GLU A 99 -0.23 -1.82 7.34
N VAL A 100 -0.47 -0.49 7.34
CA VAL A 100 -1.57 0.13 6.61
C VAL A 100 -1.39 -0.08 5.12
N ARG A 101 -2.40 -0.64 4.46
CA ARG A 101 -2.38 -0.90 3.01
C ARG A 101 -3.72 -0.52 2.37
N VAL A 102 -3.69 -0.21 1.09
CA VAL A 102 -4.91 -0.11 0.27
C VAL A 102 -5.00 -1.33 -0.64
N ARG A 103 -6.21 -1.79 -0.90
CA ARG A 103 -6.51 -2.83 -1.90
C ARG A 103 -7.39 -2.23 -2.97
N ILE A 104 -7.12 -2.57 -4.23
CA ILE A 104 -7.93 -2.12 -5.36
C ILE A 104 -8.90 -3.23 -5.75
N ALA A 105 -10.18 -2.87 -5.93
CA ALA A 105 -11.23 -3.73 -6.44
C ALA A 105 -11.66 -3.28 -7.85
N ASN A 106 -12.26 -4.19 -8.60
CA ASN A 106 -12.87 -3.91 -9.92
C ASN A 106 -11.92 -3.28 -10.95
N PHE A 107 -10.65 -3.70 -10.96
CA PHE A 107 -9.70 -3.26 -11.97
C PHE A 107 -10.11 -3.80 -13.36
N PRO A 108 -10.31 -2.95 -14.38
CA PRO A 108 -10.97 -3.33 -15.63
C PRO A 108 -10.10 -4.17 -16.57
N LEU A 109 -8.78 -4.15 -16.38
CA LEU A 109 -7.84 -4.79 -17.28
C LEU A 109 -7.55 -6.23 -16.83
N GLU A 110 -8.51 -7.11 -17.12
CA GLU A 110 -8.38 -8.55 -16.92
C GLU A 110 -7.59 -9.16 -18.08
N ARG A 111 -6.47 -9.82 -17.76
CA ARG A 111 -5.65 -10.57 -18.71
C ARG A 111 -5.63 -12.04 -18.35
N SER A 112 -5.55 -12.89 -19.37
CA SER A 112 -5.25 -14.30 -19.15
C SER A 112 -3.78 -14.47 -18.72
N LEU A 113 -3.49 -15.52 -17.95
CA LEU A 113 -2.12 -15.83 -17.51
C LEU A 113 -1.14 -16.00 -18.69
N ARG A 114 -1.63 -16.39 -19.87
CA ARG A 114 -0.82 -16.56 -21.09
C ARG A 114 -0.42 -15.23 -21.73
N GLN A 115 -1.07 -14.13 -21.37
CA GLN A 115 -0.83 -12.79 -21.90
C GLN A 115 0.11 -11.96 -21.01
N ILE A 116 0.58 -12.51 -19.90
CA ILE A 116 1.56 -11.84 -19.03
C ILE A 116 2.94 -11.91 -19.71
N ASN A 117 3.43 -10.76 -20.14
CA ASN A 117 4.66 -10.59 -20.91
C ASN A 117 5.54 -9.50 -20.27
N ALA A 118 6.68 -9.19 -20.90
CA ALA A 118 7.60 -8.16 -20.42
C ALA A 118 6.95 -6.75 -20.31
N GLU A 119 5.93 -6.46 -21.12
CA GLU A 119 5.20 -5.18 -21.08
C GLU A 119 4.33 -5.04 -19.82
N THR A 120 4.01 -6.16 -19.18
CA THR A 120 3.23 -6.16 -17.93
C THR A 120 4.09 -5.85 -16.70
N ILE A 121 5.42 -5.84 -16.84
CA ILE A 121 6.35 -5.57 -15.74
C ILE A 121 6.20 -4.11 -15.27
N GLY A 122 6.09 -3.92 -13.96
CA GLY A 122 5.95 -2.61 -13.33
C GLY A 122 4.53 -2.03 -13.35
N ASN A 123 3.57 -2.72 -14.00
CA ASN A 123 2.19 -2.29 -14.11
C ASN A 123 1.27 -3.21 -13.30
N ILE A 124 0.12 -2.67 -12.85
CA ILE A 124 -0.94 -3.50 -12.26
C ILE A 124 -1.65 -4.30 -13.35
N THR A 125 -1.97 -5.56 -13.02
CA THR A 125 -2.76 -6.43 -13.89
C THR A 125 -3.78 -7.20 -13.05
N SER A 126 -4.97 -7.41 -13.59
CA SER A 126 -5.93 -8.36 -13.05
C SER A 126 -5.79 -9.68 -13.81
N VAL A 127 -5.85 -10.81 -13.10
CA VAL A 127 -5.80 -12.15 -13.70
C VAL A 127 -6.87 -13.01 -13.08
N SER A 128 -7.53 -13.83 -13.90
CA SER A 128 -8.52 -14.80 -13.46
C SER A 128 -8.00 -16.23 -13.66
N GLY A 129 -8.27 -17.10 -12.69
CA GLY A 129 -7.81 -18.47 -12.72
C GLY A 129 -8.24 -19.27 -11.48
N MET A 130 -8.13 -20.60 -11.61
CA MET A 130 -8.39 -21.53 -10.51
C MET A 130 -7.09 -21.84 -9.76
N VAL A 131 -7.13 -21.76 -8.43
CA VAL A 131 -6.00 -22.13 -7.58
C VAL A 131 -5.98 -23.65 -7.44
N VAL A 132 -4.95 -24.31 -8.00
CA VAL A 132 -4.80 -25.77 -7.97
C VAL A 132 -3.99 -26.29 -6.79
N ARG A 133 -3.07 -25.48 -6.26
CA ARG A 133 -2.18 -25.84 -5.16
C ARG A 133 -1.76 -24.58 -4.40
N ALA A 134 -1.72 -24.67 -3.08
CA ALA A 134 -1.09 -23.68 -2.21
C ALA A 134 0.01 -24.37 -1.39
N SER A 135 1.11 -23.66 -1.10
CA SER A 135 2.10 -24.14 -0.14
C SER A 135 1.59 -23.97 1.28
N GLU A 136 2.16 -24.71 2.22
CA GLU A 136 1.93 -24.47 3.64
C GLU A 136 2.39 -23.05 4.03
N VAL A 137 1.69 -22.48 5.02
CA VAL A 137 2.03 -21.16 5.56
C VAL A 137 3.31 -21.29 6.36
N LYS A 138 4.38 -20.65 5.88
CA LYS A 138 5.63 -20.53 6.62
C LYS A 138 5.73 -19.13 7.22
N PRO A 139 6.05 -18.99 8.52
CA PRO A 139 6.27 -17.69 9.12
C PRO A 139 7.52 -17.03 8.50
N LEU A 140 7.42 -15.73 8.21
CA LEU A 140 8.54 -14.91 7.79
C LEU A 140 9.02 -14.06 8.98
N ALA A 141 10.33 -14.00 9.17
CA ALA A 141 10.92 -13.11 10.17
C ALA A 141 10.64 -11.65 9.80
N LYS A 142 10.10 -10.87 10.74
CA LYS A 142 9.88 -9.43 10.60
C LYS A 142 10.97 -8.61 11.28
N GLU A 143 11.48 -9.12 12.41
CA GLU A 143 12.53 -8.52 13.20
C GLU A 143 13.63 -9.56 13.41
N LEU A 144 14.86 -9.17 13.12
CA LEU A 144 16.05 -9.96 13.33
C LEU A 144 16.88 -9.30 14.42
N ILE A 145 17.26 -10.10 15.42
CA ILE A 145 18.14 -9.67 16.49
C ILE A 145 19.45 -10.43 16.34
N PHE A 146 20.52 -9.70 16.10
CA PHE A 146 21.88 -10.23 16.06
C PHE A 146 22.54 -9.99 17.41
N VAL A 147 23.22 -11.01 17.93
CA VAL A 147 23.97 -10.94 19.18
C VAL A 147 25.43 -11.24 18.85
N CYS A 148 26.34 -10.31 19.15
CA CYS A 148 27.76 -10.55 18.95
C CYS A 148 28.33 -11.45 20.07
N PRO A 149 29.56 -11.99 19.92
CA PRO A 149 30.21 -12.76 20.98
C PRO A 149 30.43 -11.98 22.28
N ASP A 150 30.52 -10.65 22.20
CA ASP A 150 30.64 -9.73 23.35
C ASP A 150 29.27 -9.32 23.93
N GLU A 151 28.20 -10.05 23.60
CA GLU A 151 26.82 -9.87 24.09
C GLU A 151 26.10 -8.58 23.66
N HIS A 152 26.62 -7.83 22.69
CA HIS A 152 25.93 -6.66 22.13
C HIS A 152 24.79 -7.07 21.18
N THR A 153 23.64 -6.41 21.32
CA THR A 153 22.45 -6.66 20.50
C THR A 153 22.28 -5.63 19.39
N THR A 154 22.13 -6.07 18.15
CA THR A 154 21.79 -5.24 16.99
C THR A 154 20.44 -5.65 16.43
N LYS A 155 19.53 -4.69 16.23
CA LYS A 155 18.17 -4.97 15.75
C LYS A 155 18.02 -4.54 14.31
N ILE A 156 17.57 -5.45 13.46
CA ILE A 156 17.24 -5.16 12.06
C ILE A 156 15.78 -5.48 11.80
N ILE A 157 15.02 -4.47 11.38
CA ILE A 157 13.62 -4.61 10.98
C ILE A 157 13.58 -4.94 9.48
N GLN A 158 13.10 -6.12 9.12
CA GLN A 158 12.91 -6.54 7.73
C GLN A 158 11.53 -6.06 7.23
N LEU A 159 11.51 -4.90 6.58
CA LEU A 159 10.28 -4.29 6.06
C LEU A 159 9.83 -4.86 4.71
N LYS A 160 10.76 -5.29 3.84
CA LYS A 160 10.48 -5.81 2.49
C LYS A 160 11.52 -6.87 2.09
N GLY A 161 11.06 -8.01 1.56
CA GLY A 161 11.90 -9.05 0.94
C GLY A 161 12.29 -10.23 1.84
N MET A 162 12.99 -11.20 1.26
CA MET A 162 13.58 -12.35 1.97
C MET A 162 15.06 -12.15 2.31
N ASP A 163 15.66 -11.03 1.87
CA ASP A 163 17.08 -10.77 2.05
C ASP A 163 17.36 -10.19 3.44
N ALA A 164 18.05 -10.98 4.27
CA ALA A 164 18.58 -10.54 5.56
C ALA A 164 20.02 -10.03 5.37
N LYS A 165 20.22 -8.72 5.45
CA LYS A 165 21.58 -8.17 5.54
C LYS A 165 22.08 -8.33 6.96
N ILE A 166 23.13 -9.13 7.14
CA ILE A 166 23.79 -9.30 8.43
C ILE A 166 24.51 -7.98 8.77
N PRO A 167 24.31 -7.42 9.99
CA PRO A 167 24.97 -6.19 10.39
C PRO A 167 26.47 -6.45 10.58
N ILE A 168 27.29 -5.54 10.07
CA ILE A 168 28.75 -5.57 10.24
C ILE A 168 29.23 -4.82 11.48
N VAL A 169 28.37 -3.97 12.07
CA VAL A 169 28.69 -3.11 13.23
C VAL A 169 27.57 -3.25 14.26
N CYS A 170 27.93 -3.21 15.54
CA CYS A 170 26.97 -3.23 16.65
C CYS A 170 26.35 -1.83 16.84
N ASP A 171 25.04 -1.76 17.11
CA ASP A 171 24.36 -0.48 17.37
C ASP A 171 24.89 0.22 18.63
N ASN A 172 25.35 -0.58 19.60
CA ASN A 172 25.88 -0.10 20.87
C ASN A 172 27.23 -0.79 21.14
N PRO A 173 28.35 -0.19 20.68
CA PRO A 173 29.70 -0.74 20.87
C PRO A 173 30.19 -0.66 22.32
#